data_AF-A0A259NB68-F1
#
_entry.id   AF-A0A259NB68-F1
#
_cell.length_a   1.000
_cell.length_b   1.000
_cell.length_c   1.000
_cell.angle_alpha   90.00
_cell.angle_beta   90.00
_cell.angle_gamma   90.00
#
_symmetry.space_group_name_H-M   'P 1'
#
loop_
_entity.id
_entity.type
_entity.pdbx_description
1 polymer ?
#
loop_
_entity_poly.entity_id
_entity_poly.type
_entity_poly.pdbx_seq_one_letter_code
_entity_poly.pdbx_strand_id
1 'polypeptide(L)' 'MQLDTSIQYGDILFAASGETFEEIGKSSVNLTQSHACCGGDIIILRPHRKFDPAFLAYAASSSSPPP' A
#
# COMPACT_ATOMS: atom_id res chain seq x y z
N MET A 1 -10.58 13.51 16.42
CA MET A 1 -11.37 12.67 15.51
C MET A 1 -10.38 11.84 14.72
N GLN A 2 -10.51 10.52 14.77
CA GLN A 2 -9.53 9.59 14.22
C GLN A 2 -9.59 9.68 12.69
N LEU A 3 -8.49 10.10 12.06
CA LEU A 3 -8.34 10.28 10.61
C LEU A 3 -7.91 8.96 9.96
N ASP A 4 -8.54 7.85 10.33
CA ASP A 4 -8.21 6.55 9.78
C ASP A 4 -9.10 6.26 8.55
N THR A 5 -8.47 5.85 7.46
CA THR A 5 -9.16 5.49 6.21
C THR A 5 -9.25 3.97 6.10
N SER A 6 -10.46 3.45 5.89
CA SER A 6 -10.67 2.01 5.71
C SER A 6 -10.03 1.52 4.41
N ILE A 7 -9.27 0.42 4.52
CA ILE A 7 -8.63 -0.26 3.39
C ILE A 7 -9.42 -1.50 2.97
N GLN A 8 -9.38 -1.79 1.69
CA GLN A 8 -10.07 -2.92 1.06
C GLN A 8 -9.06 -3.96 0.56
N TYR A 9 -9.53 -5.20 0.41
CA TYR A 9 -8.72 -6.25 -0.21
C TYR A 9 -8.34 -5.85 -1.65
N GLY A 10 -7.04 -5.89 -1.95
CA GLY A 10 -6.49 -5.46 -3.23
C GLY A 10 -6.10 -3.97 -3.32
N ASP A 11 -6.32 -3.18 -2.27
CA ASP A 11 -5.76 -1.82 -2.20
C ASP A 11 -4.22 -1.88 -2.16
N ILE A 12 -3.57 -0.99 -2.91
CA ILE A 12 -2.13 -0.78 -2.85
C ILE A 12 -1.85 0.37 -1.89
N LEU A 13 -0.96 0.15 -0.93
CA LEU A 13 -0.59 1.06 0.12
C LEU A 13 0.83 1.57 -0.15
N PHE A 14 1.02 2.88 -0.11
CA PHE A 14 2.34 3.51 -0.24
C PHE A 14 2.69 4.30 1.02
N ALA A 15 3.92 4.13 1.51
CA ALA A 15 4.46 4.92 2.60
C ALA A 15 4.71 6.36 2.13
N ALA A 16 3.92 7.32 2.62
CA ALA A 16 4.10 8.74 2.30
C ALA A 16 5.18 9.39 3.17
N SER A 17 5.47 8.79 4.32
CA SER A 17 6.55 9.18 5.23
C SER A 17 7.37 7.95 5.65
N GLY A 18 8.57 8.22 6.15
CA GLY A 18 9.51 7.23 6.65
C GLY A 18 10.59 7.94 7.48
N GLU A 19 11.30 7.20 8.32
CA GLU A 19 12.45 7.74 9.06
C GLU A 19 13.64 7.90 8.12
N THR A 20 13.72 7.03 7.10
CA THR A 20 14.75 7.03 6.06
C THR A 20 14.17 7.30 4.69
N PHE A 21 15.00 7.83 3.77
CA PHE A 21 14.56 8.11 2.39
C PHE A 21 14.15 6.83 1.66
N GLU A 22 14.79 5.71 1.98
CA GLU A 22 14.54 4.38 1.42
C GLU A 22 13.18 3.82 1.84
N GLU A 23 12.57 4.33 2.92
CA GLU A 23 11.23 3.93 3.36
C GLU A 23 10.12 4.66 2.64
N ILE A 24 10.35 5.92 2.25
CA ILE A 24 9.38 6.72 1.51
C ILE A 24 9.17 6.10 0.13
N GLY A 25 7.91 5.90 -0.23
CA GLY A 25 7.53 5.31 -1.51
C GLY A 25 7.57 3.78 -1.55
N LYS A 26 7.95 3.10 -0.45
CA LYS A 26 7.72 1.65 -0.33
C LYS A 26 6.24 1.34 -0.48
N SER A 27 5.93 0.23 -1.13
CA SER A 27 4.56 -0.18 -1.41
C SER A 27 4.25 -1.60 -0.96
N SER A 28 2.98 -1.86 -0.68
CA SER A 28 2.45 -3.17 -0.34
C SER A 28 1.00 -3.30 -0.80
N VAL A 29 0.51 -4.53 -0.97
CA VAL A 29 -0.88 -4.78 -1.34
C VAL A 29 -1.62 -5.41 -0.17
N ASN A 30 -2.80 -4.88 0.16
CA ASN A 30 -3.63 -5.43 1.22
C ASN A 30 -4.27 -6.75 0.78
N LEU A 31 -3.76 -7.86 1.30
CA LEU A 31 -4.33 -9.20 1.10
C LEU A 31 -5.19 -9.67 2.28
N THR A 32 -5.51 -8.77 3.21
CA THR A 32 -6.31 -9.08 4.40
C THR A 32 -7.79 -8.97 4.08
N GLN A 33 -8.57 -9.96 4.53
CA GLN A 33 -10.04 -9.96 4.38
C GLN A 33 -10.77 -9.38 5.59
N SER A 34 -10.10 -9.27 6.73
CA SER A 34 -10.65 -8.59 7.90
C SER A 34 -10.63 -7.08 7.74
N HIS A 35 -11.51 -6.39 8.47
CA HIS A 35 -11.52 -4.94 8.53
C HIS A 35 -10.17 -4.39 9.00
N ALA A 36 -9.64 -3.43 8.26
CA ALA A 36 -8.41 -2.71 8.59
C ALA A 36 -8.54 -1.25 8.14
N CYS A 37 -7.75 -0.39 8.79
CA CYS A 37 -7.65 1.02 8.45
C CYS A 37 -6.18 1.44 8.39
N CYS A 38 -5.90 2.49 7.63
CA CYS A 38 -4.60 3.14 7.58
C CYS A 38 -4.69 4.57 8.14
N GLY A 39 -3.60 5.02 8.76
CA GLY A 39 -3.44 6.41 9.20
C GLY A 39 -3.12 7.37 8.06
N GLY A 40 -2.95 8.65 8.40
CA GLY A 40 -2.82 9.74 7.41
C GLY A 40 -1.55 9.72 6.54
N ASP A 41 -0.51 8.98 6.94
CA ASP A 41 0.77 8.90 6.22
C ASP A 41 0.81 7.76 5.18
N ILE A 42 -0.34 7.19 4.85
CA ILE A 42 -0.48 6.14 3.84
C ILE A 42 -1.28 6.67 2.65
N ILE A 43 -0.69 6.59 1.46
CA ILE A 43 -1.42 6.83 0.21
C ILE A 43 -2.05 5.51 -0.23
N ILE A 44 -3.36 5.53 -0.46
CA ILE A 44 -4.13 4.36 -0.89
C ILE A 44 -4.45 4.49 -2.38
N LEU A 45 -3.97 3.54 -3.18
CA LEU A 45 -4.41 3.36 -4.55
C LEU A 45 -5.39 2.19 -4.59
N ARG A 46 -6.66 2.51 -4.88
CA ARG A 46 -7.73 1.53 -5.07
C ARG A 46 -7.96 1.30 -6.55
N PRO A 47 -7.47 0.20 -7.13
CA PRO A 47 -7.57 0.06 -8.57
C PRO A 47 -9.01 -0.33 -8.98
N HIS A 48 -9.50 0.27 -10.06
CA HIS A 48 -10.92 0.20 -10.44
C HIS A 48 -11.26 -0.99 -11.36
N ARG A 49 -10.24 -1.60 -11.97
CA ARG A 49 -10.40 -2.79 -12.82
C ARG A 49 -10.21 -4.06 -12.00
N LYS A 50 -10.57 -5.24 -12.51
CA LYS A 50 -10.20 -6.50 -11.85
C LYS A 50 -8.73 -6.82 -12.13
N PHE A 51 -8.00 -7.14 -11.08
CA PHE A 51 -6.62 -7.62 -11.08
C PHE A 51 -6.51 -8.71 -10.02
N ASP A 52 -5.50 -9.58 -10.15
CA ASP A 52 -5.13 -10.52 -9.11
C ASP A 52 -4.26 -9.79 -8.08
N PRO A 53 -4.71 -9.63 -6.82
CA PRO A 53 -3.95 -8.90 -5.80
C PRO A 53 -2.63 -9.56 -5.43
N ALA A 54 -2.51 -10.89 -5.53
CA ALA A 54 -1.25 -11.59 -5.27
C ALA A 54 -0.23 -11.33 -6.39
N PHE A 55 -0.69 -11.27 -7.65
CA PHE A 55 0.16 -10.83 -8.75
C PHE A 55 0.59 -9.37 -8.59
N LEU A 56 -0.31 -8.47 -8.19
CA LEU A 56 0.06 -7.09 -7.90
C LEU A 56 1.05 -6.97 -6.74
N ALA A 57 0.87 -7.77 -5.68
CA ALA A 57 1.80 -7.80 -4.55
C ALA A 57 3.21 -8.20 -5.03
N TYR A 58 3.31 -9.22 -5.88
CA TYR A 58 4.56 -9.62 -6.51
C TYR A 58 5.15 -8.48 -7.35
N ALA A 59 4.36 -7.87 -8.23
CA ALA A 59 4.83 -6.78 -9.09
C ALA A 59 5.27 -5.53 -8.29
N ALA A 60 4.54 -5.17 -7.23
CA ALA A 60 4.81 -4.02 -6.38
C ALA A 60 6.03 -4.23 -5.45
N SER A 61 6.46 -5.47 -5.26
CA SER A 61 7.59 -5.83 -4.40
C SER A 61 8.97 -5.65 -5.06
N SER A 62 9.05 -5.15 -6.30
CA SER A 62 10.33 -4.95 -6.98
C SER A 62 11.14 -3.85 -6.31
N SER A 63 12.20 -4.22 -5.58
CA SER A 63 13.21 -3.28 -5.10
C SER A 63 14.01 -2.77 -6.30
N SER A 64 13.81 -1.51 -6.71
CA SER A 64 14.81 -0.85 -7.54
C SER A 64 16.08 -0.68 -6.70
N PRO A 65 17.25 -1.16 -7.14
CA PRO A 65 18.50 -0.83 -6.46
C PRO A 65 18.67 0.70 -6.43
N PRO A 66 19.25 1.27 -5.36
CA PRO A 66 19.54 2.70 -5.32
C PRO A 66 20.41 3.10 -6.53
N PRO A 67 20.26 4.34 -7.04
CA PRO A 67 21.06 4.85 -8.14
C PRO A 67 22.57 4.85 -7.84
#